data_AF-A0A0B1S0A9-F1
#
_entry.id   AF-A0A0B1S0A9-F1
#
_cell.length_a   1.000
_cell.length_b   1.000
_cell.length_c   1.000
_cell.angle_alpha   90.00
_cell.angle_beta   90.00
_cell.angle_gamma   90.00
#
_symmetry.space_group_name_H-M   'P 1'
#
loop_
_entity.id
_entity.type
_entity.pdbx_description
1 polymer ?
#
loop_
_entity_poly.entity_id
_entity_poly.type
_entity_poly.pdbx_seq_one_letter_code
_entity_poly.pdbx_strand_id
1 'polypeptide(L)'
;MVQNAPQMRILLFVSGLVCHIRSHRRYSALFASLEDATEGDKKLLAENGLDTIINRNLAEIKKDGEICGSHEGNVAKCVHGILSDVLRYHEENPSVWPQWELGNQYVSRIASRVDSRAHGELLLMLQLLLPGTNNFYYGDELGMVDLDSDSQVPRQRGAMQWADAYEGGFTSAEQSQVPINEDYKQYNWEVSVIIA
;
A
#
# COMPACT_ATOMS: atom_id res chain seq x y z
N MET A 1 6.84 30.93 19.59
CA MET A 1 7.24 29.66 20.25
C MET A 1 6.02 28.78 20.60
N VAL A 2 5.02 28.62 19.71
CA VAL A 2 3.84 27.76 19.96
C VAL A 2 3.35 27.13 18.64
N GLN A 3 4.24 26.55 17.84
CA GLN A 3 3.85 25.86 16.60
C GLN A 3 4.07 24.33 16.62
N ASN A 4 4.77 23.79 17.64
CA ASN A 4 5.15 22.36 17.68
C ASN A 4 4.53 21.54 18.83
N ALA A 5 3.57 22.08 19.58
CA ALA A 5 2.98 21.39 20.73
C ALA A 5 2.35 20.01 20.43
N PRO A 6 1.62 19.79 19.31
CA PRO A 6 1.06 18.46 19.01
C PRO A 6 2.12 17.47 18.50
N GLN A 7 3.03 17.91 17.65
CA GLN A 7 4.18 17.14 17.14
C GLN A 7 5.04 16.57 18.30
N MET A 8 5.32 17.40 19.30
CA MET A 8 6.13 17.00 20.45
C MET A 8 5.41 15.97 21.37
N ARG A 9 4.08 16.00 21.43
CA ARG A 9 3.29 14.99 22.16
C ARG A 9 3.32 13.62 21.49
N ILE A 10 3.19 13.60 20.16
CA ILE A 10 3.27 12.36 19.37
C ILE A 10 4.66 11.74 19.54
N LEU A 11 5.71 12.54 19.45
CA LEU A 11 7.08 12.04 19.60
C LEU A 11 7.34 11.40 20.98
N LEU A 12 6.91 12.08 22.04
CA LEU A 12 7.04 11.57 23.40
C LEU A 12 6.28 10.25 23.60
N PHE A 13 5.07 10.17 23.03
CA PHE A 13 4.26 8.94 23.08
C PHE A 13 4.95 7.79 22.34
N VAL A 14 5.40 8.01 21.10
CA VAL A 14 6.09 6.99 20.28
C VAL A 14 7.35 6.52 20.99
N SER A 15 8.17 7.43 21.50
CA SER A 15 9.41 7.09 22.22
C SER A 15 9.13 6.24 23.47
N GLY A 16 8.11 6.60 24.25
CA GLY A 16 7.69 5.83 25.42
C GLY A 16 7.20 4.42 25.06
N LEU A 17 6.39 4.31 24.01
CA LEU A 17 5.87 3.04 23.52
C LEU A 17 7.00 2.13 22.99
N VAL A 18 7.92 2.68 22.19
CA VAL A 18 9.09 1.95 21.67
C VAL A 18 9.93 1.42 22.83
N CYS A 19 10.21 2.26 23.83
CA CYS A 19 10.98 1.85 25.02
C CYS A 19 10.27 0.71 25.77
N HIS A 20 8.95 0.81 25.96
CA HIS A 20 8.17 -0.23 26.62
C HIS A 20 8.20 -1.55 25.85
N ILE A 21 8.00 -1.52 24.52
CA ILE A 21 8.01 -2.73 23.69
C ILE A 21 9.40 -3.38 23.70
N ARG A 22 10.46 -2.57 23.49
CA ARG A 22 11.84 -3.07 23.46
C ARG A 22 12.34 -3.59 24.81
N SER A 23 11.73 -3.17 25.93
CA SER A 23 12.06 -3.72 27.27
C SER A 23 11.83 -5.24 27.39
N HIS A 24 10.96 -5.81 26.56
CA HIS A 24 10.61 -7.24 26.59
C HIS A 24 11.63 -8.15 25.87
N ARG A 25 12.76 -7.60 25.37
CA ARG A 25 13.88 -8.32 24.72
C ARG A 25 13.47 -9.32 23.62
N ARG A 26 12.42 -8.99 22.86
CA ARG A 26 12.06 -9.71 21.62
C ARG A 26 12.38 -8.82 20.42
N TYR A 27 12.83 -9.44 19.32
CA TYR A 27 12.92 -8.76 18.04
C TYR A 27 11.50 -8.38 17.61
N SER A 28 11.24 -7.07 17.56
CA SER A 28 9.95 -6.50 17.21
C SER A 28 10.20 -5.46 16.12
N ALA A 29 9.42 -5.48 15.04
CA ALA A 29 9.43 -4.44 14.02
C ALA A 29 8.29 -3.47 14.30
N LEU A 30 8.62 -2.19 14.45
CA LEU A 30 7.66 -1.12 14.72
C LEU A 30 7.55 -0.24 13.49
N PHE A 31 6.37 -0.21 12.90
CA PHE A 31 6.07 0.64 11.75
C PHE A 31 4.78 1.41 11.97
N ALA A 32 4.66 2.54 11.29
CA ALA A 32 3.46 3.36 11.32
C ALA A 32 3.09 3.85 9.92
N SER A 33 1.80 4.12 9.74
CA SER A 33 1.28 4.85 8.59
C SER A 33 0.78 6.20 9.10
N LEU A 34 1.32 7.29 8.55
CA LEU A 34 0.92 8.64 8.91
C LEU A 34 0.70 9.43 7.62
N GLU A 35 -0.57 9.76 7.34
CA GLU A 35 -1.00 10.34 6.05
C GLU A 35 -0.38 11.71 5.80
N ASP A 36 -0.32 12.57 6.82
CA ASP A 36 0.18 13.95 6.70
C ASP A 36 1.63 14.13 7.18
N ALA A 37 2.42 13.04 7.22
CA ALA A 37 3.79 13.10 7.70
C ALA A 37 4.72 13.77 6.68
N THR A 38 5.34 14.89 7.06
CA THR A 38 6.41 15.45 6.25
C THR A 38 7.66 14.56 6.31
N GLU A 39 8.56 14.70 5.33
CA GLU A 39 9.85 14.00 5.33
C GLU A 39 10.69 14.30 6.59
N GLY A 40 10.52 15.48 7.20
CA GLY A 40 11.11 15.83 8.49
C GLY A 40 10.49 15.07 9.67
N ASP A 41 9.17 14.91 9.68
CA ASP A 41 8.47 14.11 10.70
C ASP A 41 8.88 12.65 10.63
N LYS A 42 9.01 12.12 9.41
CA LYS A 42 9.44 10.73 9.18
C LYS A 42 10.84 10.47 9.75
N LYS A 43 11.76 11.38 9.48
CA LYS A 43 13.12 11.34 10.03
C LYS A 43 13.12 11.37 11.55
N LEU A 44 12.37 12.29 12.14
CA LEU A 44 12.30 12.46 13.59
C LEU A 44 11.74 11.21 14.29
N LEU A 45 10.70 10.60 13.72
CA LEU A 45 10.11 9.37 14.23
C LEU A 45 11.08 8.18 14.14
N ALA A 46 11.82 8.05 13.02
CA ALA A 46 12.83 7.02 12.85
C ALA A 46 13.99 7.17 13.86
N GLU A 47 14.47 8.40 14.06
CA GLU A 47 15.50 8.71 15.07
C GLU A 47 15.05 8.40 16.51
N ASN A 48 13.74 8.39 16.76
CA ASN A 48 13.14 8.07 18.06
C ASN A 48 12.69 6.60 18.18
N GLY A 49 13.22 5.74 17.30
CA GLY A 49 13.18 4.28 17.45
C GLY A 49 12.02 3.57 16.77
N LEU A 50 11.25 4.28 15.94
CA LEU A 50 10.38 3.63 14.96
C LEU A 50 11.26 3.03 13.85
N ASP A 51 11.01 1.78 13.45
CA ASP A 51 11.88 1.10 12.49
C ASP A 51 11.61 1.55 11.05
N THR A 52 10.35 1.81 10.70
CA THR A 52 9.96 2.26 9.35
C THR A 52 8.63 3.01 9.34
N ILE A 53 8.41 3.79 8.29
CA ILE A 53 7.17 4.55 8.06
C ILE A 53 6.71 4.26 6.64
N ILE A 54 5.45 3.87 6.50
CA ILE A 54 4.86 3.54 5.21
C ILE A 54 4.83 4.78 4.33
N ASN A 55 5.48 4.70 3.17
CA ASN A 55 5.41 5.73 2.17
C ASN A 55 4.18 5.52 1.27
N ARG A 56 3.23 6.46 1.32
CA ARG A 56 1.99 6.39 0.54
C ARG A 56 2.06 7.11 -0.81
N ASN A 57 3.16 7.78 -1.15
CA ASN A 57 3.28 8.50 -2.42
C ASN A 57 3.08 7.56 -3.63
N LEU A 58 3.51 6.30 -3.51
CA LEU A 58 3.27 5.27 -4.52
C LEU A 58 1.82 4.77 -4.55
N ALA A 59 1.12 4.79 -3.42
CA ALA A 59 -0.30 4.45 -3.34
C ALA A 59 -1.20 5.50 -4.02
N GLU A 60 -0.69 6.69 -4.30
CA GLU A 60 -1.42 7.77 -5.00
C GLU A 60 -1.28 7.71 -6.53
N ILE A 61 -0.48 6.77 -7.06
CA ILE A 61 -0.34 6.57 -8.51
C ILE A 61 -1.71 6.24 -9.12
N LYS A 62 -2.17 7.12 -10.01
CA LYS A 62 -3.44 7.00 -10.73
C LYS A 62 -3.28 7.56 -12.14
N LYS A 63 -3.82 6.85 -13.13
CA LYS A 63 -3.91 7.34 -14.51
C LYS A 63 -4.78 8.60 -14.56
N ASP A 64 -4.30 9.64 -15.26
CA ASP A 64 -4.96 10.95 -15.37
C ASP A 64 -5.29 11.61 -14.00
N GLY A 65 -4.53 11.28 -12.95
CA GLY A 65 -4.68 11.86 -11.61
C GLY A 65 -4.02 13.23 -11.46
N GLU A 66 -4.19 13.86 -10.30
CA GLU A 66 -3.57 15.16 -10.00
C GLU A 66 -2.02 15.11 -10.05
N ILE A 67 -1.44 13.97 -9.65
CA ILE A 67 0.02 13.77 -9.59
C ILE A 67 0.58 13.37 -10.95
N CYS A 68 -0.06 12.39 -11.61
CA CYS A 68 0.43 11.88 -12.89
C CYS A 68 -0.02 12.72 -14.09
N GLY A 69 -0.96 13.67 -13.92
CA GLY A 69 -1.48 14.56 -14.95
C GLY A 69 -2.08 13.85 -16.17
N SER A 70 -2.86 14.58 -16.96
CA SER A 70 -3.28 14.15 -18.31
C SER A 70 -2.26 14.57 -19.39
N HIS A 71 -1.29 15.42 -19.04
CA HIS A 71 -0.28 15.98 -19.94
C HIS A 71 1.08 15.29 -19.83
N GLU A 72 1.35 14.55 -18.76
CA GLU A 72 2.53 13.69 -18.69
C GLU A 72 2.16 12.36 -19.35
N GLY A 73 2.57 12.20 -20.62
CA GLY A 73 2.36 10.96 -21.35
C GLY A 73 2.86 9.76 -20.54
N ASN A 74 1.94 8.85 -20.21
CA ASN A 74 2.11 7.54 -19.57
C ASN A 74 2.37 7.50 -18.05
N VAL A 75 1.81 6.46 -17.41
CA VAL A 75 1.99 6.12 -15.99
C VAL A 75 3.47 5.90 -15.63
N ALA A 76 4.29 5.43 -16.58
CA ALA A 76 5.69 5.14 -16.34
C ALA A 76 6.52 6.41 -16.02
N LYS A 77 6.25 7.54 -16.68
CA LYS A 77 6.94 8.80 -16.40
C LYS A 77 6.61 9.30 -14.99
N CYS A 78 5.34 9.25 -14.60
CA CYS A 78 4.89 9.60 -13.26
C CYS A 78 5.58 8.74 -12.18
N VAL A 79 5.56 7.42 -12.38
CA VAL A 79 6.20 6.45 -11.47
C VAL A 79 7.70 6.72 -11.34
N HIS A 80 8.38 6.98 -12.45
CA HIS A 80 9.80 7.31 -12.44
C HIS A 80 10.09 8.60 -11.65
N GLY A 81 9.26 9.63 -11.81
CA GLY A 81 9.39 10.89 -11.06
C GLY A 81 9.28 10.67 -9.55
N ILE A 82 8.20 10.02 -9.11
CA ILE A 82 7.95 9.73 -7.69
C ILE A 82 9.09 8.87 -7.11
N LEU A 83 9.50 7.81 -7.81
CA LEU A 83 10.59 6.95 -7.34
C LEU A 83 11.92 7.68 -7.25
N SER A 84 12.25 8.54 -8.23
CA SER A 84 13.49 9.32 -8.19
C SER A 84 13.55 10.22 -6.95
N ASP A 85 12.43 10.86 -6.60
CA ASP A 85 12.37 11.75 -5.45
C ASP A 85 12.42 10.99 -4.11
N VAL A 86 11.67 9.89 -4.01
CA VAL A 86 11.61 9.10 -2.77
C VAL A 86 12.90 8.32 -2.53
N LEU A 87 13.52 7.75 -3.57
CA LEU A 87 14.80 7.05 -3.43
C LEU A 87 15.90 8.01 -2.98
N ARG A 88 15.97 9.22 -3.56
CA ARG A 88 16.90 10.27 -3.12
C ARG A 88 16.73 10.60 -1.64
N TYR A 89 15.48 10.71 -1.15
CA TYR A 89 15.23 10.95 0.28
C TYR A 89 15.83 9.86 1.18
N HIS A 90 15.66 8.58 0.82
CA HIS A 90 16.19 7.46 1.60
C HIS A 90 17.72 7.32 1.50
N GLU A 91 18.32 7.71 0.36
CA GLU A 91 19.78 7.80 0.21
C GLU A 91 20.37 8.88 1.13
N GLU A 92 19.71 10.04 1.24
CA GLU A 92 20.13 11.14 2.12
C GLU A 92 19.84 10.86 3.61
N ASN A 93 18.91 9.94 3.91
CA ASN A 93 18.47 9.63 5.28
C ASN A 93 18.47 8.11 5.53
N PRO A 94 19.65 7.47 5.64
CA PRO A 94 19.76 6.01 5.80
C PRO A 94 19.21 5.47 7.12
N SER A 95 18.92 6.34 8.10
CA SER A 95 18.22 5.97 9.34
C SER A 95 16.74 5.66 9.13
N VAL A 96 16.14 6.11 8.02
CA VAL A 96 14.73 5.88 7.70
C VAL A 96 14.65 4.67 6.78
N TRP A 97 14.31 3.50 7.34
CA TRP A 97 14.15 2.29 6.53
C TRP A 97 12.95 2.42 5.59
N PRO A 98 13.12 2.20 4.28
CA PRO A 98 12.03 2.32 3.31
C PRO A 98 11.00 1.19 3.46
N GLN A 99 9.72 1.56 3.42
CA GLN A 99 8.59 0.64 3.29
C GLN A 99 7.64 1.11 2.19
N TRP A 100 7.41 0.24 1.22
CA TRP A 100 6.67 0.53 0.00
C TRP A 100 5.27 -0.06 0.05
N GLU A 101 4.29 0.71 -0.39
CA GLU A 101 2.90 0.29 -0.48
C GLU A 101 2.26 0.90 -1.73
N LEU A 102 1.78 0.04 -2.65
CA LEU A 102 1.00 0.47 -3.82
C LEU A 102 -0.51 0.40 -3.56
N GLY A 103 -0.96 -0.50 -2.70
CA GLY A 103 -2.37 -0.74 -2.41
C GLY A 103 -2.60 -0.96 -0.92
N ASN A 104 -3.79 -0.61 -0.44
CA ASN A 104 -4.24 -0.87 0.92
C ASN A 104 -5.76 -0.84 0.99
N GLN A 105 -6.31 -1.03 2.20
CA GLN A 105 -7.76 -1.04 2.44
C GLN A 105 -8.47 0.32 2.28
N TYR A 106 -7.76 1.42 2.04
CA TYR A 106 -8.28 2.79 1.94
C TYR A 106 -8.19 3.36 0.52
N VAL A 107 -7.25 2.88 -0.29
CA VAL A 107 -7.07 3.31 -1.67
C VAL A 107 -7.70 2.32 -2.65
N SER A 108 -8.15 2.81 -3.81
CA SER A 108 -8.59 1.98 -4.93
C SER A 108 -7.48 1.02 -5.36
N ARG A 109 -7.84 -0.20 -5.80
CA ARG A 109 -6.89 -1.22 -6.24
C ARG A 109 -6.03 -0.73 -7.41
N ILE A 110 -4.76 -1.14 -7.42
CA ILE A 110 -3.80 -0.62 -8.41
C ILE A 110 -4.25 -0.83 -9.85
N ALA A 111 -4.77 -2.04 -10.17
CA ALA A 111 -5.26 -2.37 -11.51
C ALA A 111 -6.42 -1.47 -11.96
N SER A 112 -7.28 -1.04 -11.03
CA SER A 112 -8.35 -0.06 -11.31
C SER A 112 -7.84 1.36 -11.43
N ARG A 113 -6.85 1.77 -10.63
CA ARG A 113 -6.28 3.14 -10.68
C ARG A 113 -5.50 3.41 -11.96
N VAL A 114 -4.80 2.40 -12.49
CA VAL A 114 -4.03 2.50 -13.75
C VAL A 114 -4.81 2.00 -14.96
N ASP A 115 -6.06 1.55 -14.76
CA ASP A 115 -6.97 1.10 -15.82
C ASP A 115 -6.35 -0.03 -16.68
N SER A 116 -5.57 -0.92 -16.05
CA SER A 116 -4.90 -2.02 -16.72
C SER A 116 -4.27 -3.00 -15.72
N ARG A 117 -4.66 -4.28 -15.79
CA ARG A 117 -4.06 -5.36 -14.98
C ARG A 117 -2.57 -5.53 -15.27
N ALA A 118 -2.18 -5.55 -16.54
CA ALA A 118 -0.77 -5.66 -16.95
C ALA A 118 0.11 -4.53 -16.40
N HIS A 119 -0.39 -3.28 -16.38
CA HIS A 119 0.36 -2.19 -15.74
C HIS A 119 0.39 -2.35 -14.21
N GLY A 120 -0.69 -2.84 -13.58
CA GLY A 120 -0.71 -3.17 -12.16
C GLY A 120 0.35 -4.23 -11.80
N GLU A 121 0.43 -5.31 -12.57
CA GLU A 121 1.45 -6.37 -12.43
C GLU A 121 2.87 -5.81 -12.57
N LEU A 122 3.12 -4.95 -13.57
CA LEU A 122 4.42 -4.29 -13.74
C LEU A 122 4.81 -3.43 -12.53
N LEU A 123 3.85 -2.73 -11.94
CA LEU A 123 4.09 -1.92 -10.74
C LEU A 123 4.37 -2.79 -9.51
N LEU A 124 3.69 -3.92 -9.37
CA LEU A 124 3.97 -4.90 -8.30
C LEU A 124 5.35 -5.53 -8.46
N MET A 125 5.74 -5.88 -9.69
CA MET A 125 7.11 -6.34 -9.98
C MET A 125 8.14 -5.26 -9.65
N LEU A 126 7.87 -4.01 -10.01
CA LEU A 126 8.74 -2.89 -9.64
C LEU A 126 8.88 -2.76 -8.12
N GLN A 127 7.78 -2.86 -7.37
CA GLN A 127 7.80 -2.84 -5.91
C GLN A 127 8.71 -3.94 -5.34
N LEU A 128 8.66 -5.16 -5.88
CA LEU A 128 9.57 -6.25 -5.47
C LEU A 128 11.06 -5.94 -5.68
N LEU A 129 11.39 -5.08 -6.64
CA LEU A 129 12.76 -4.69 -6.97
C LEU A 129 13.26 -3.52 -6.14
N LEU A 130 12.39 -2.80 -5.43
CA LEU A 130 12.79 -1.67 -4.60
C LEU A 130 13.47 -2.13 -3.30
N PRO A 131 14.52 -1.42 -2.84
CA PRO A 131 15.19 -1.75 -1.59
C PRO A 131 14.30 -1.43 -0.39
N GLY A 132 14.21 -2.32 0.58
CA GLY A 132 13.45 -2.11 1.82
C GLY A 132 12.39 -3.18 2.06
N THR A 133 11.32 -2.77 2.74
CA THR A 133 10.20 -3.64 3.07
C THR A 133 9.05 -3.43 2.07
N ASN A 134 8.54 -4.50 1.49
CA ASN A 134 7.40 -4.45 0.59
C ASN A 134 6.11 -4.83 1.31
N ASN A 135 5.07 -4.00 1.16
CA ASN A 135 3.71 -4.28 1.61
C ASN A 135 2.77 -4.47 0.41
N PHE A 136 2.21 -5.67 0.28
CA PHE A 136 1.24 -6.00 -0.77
C PHE A 136 -0.15 -6.12 -0.17
N TYR A 137 -1.13 -5.53 -0.84
CA TYR A 137 -2.53 -5.70 -0.48
C TYR A 137 -3.09 -6.95 -1.17
N TYR A 138 -3.80 -7.78 -0.40
CA TYR A 138 -4.29 -9.06 -0.89
C TYR A 138 -5.11 -8.91 -2.18
N GLY A 139 -4.92 -9.84 -3.11
CA GLY A 139 -5.58 -9.83 -4.40
C GLY A 139 -4.91 -8.94 -5.44
N ASP A 140 -4.04 -7.99 -5.07
CA ASP A 140 -3.31 -7.21 -6.07
C ASP A 140 -2.36 -8.12 -6.86
N GLU A 141 -1.83 -9.19 -6.25
CA GLU A 141 -1.06 -10.24 -6.92
C GLU A 141 -1.84 -11.00 -8.00
N LEU A 142 -3.17 -11.03 -7.90
CA LEU A 142 -4.07 -11.61 -8.91
C LEU A 142 -4.55 -10.56 -9.94
N GLY A 143 -4.16 -9.29 -9.77
CA GLY A 143 -4.72 -8.20 -10.55
C GLY A 143 -6.20 -7.95 -10.26
N MET A 144 -6.65 -8.20 -9.02
CA MET A 144 -8.02 -7.88 -8.61
C MET A 144 -8.33 -6.40 -8.85
N VAL A 145 -9.56 -6.14 -9.28
CA VAL A 145 -10.05 -4.78 -9.52
C VAL A 145 -11.11 -4.40 -8.49
N ASP A 146 -11.30 -3.11 -8.32
CA ASP A 146 -12.35 -2.54 -7.48
C ASP A 146 -13.72 -3.14 -7.85
N LEU A 147 -14.53 -3.36 -6.82
CA LEU A 147 -15.95 -3.65 -6.98
C LEU A 147 -16.69 -2.49 -7.65
N ASP A 148 -17.92 -2.78 -8.05
CA ASP A 148 -18.83 -1.76 -8.57
C ASP A 148 -19.12 -0.65 -7.56
N SER A 149 -19.51 0.51 -8.09
CA SER A 149 -19.72 1.73 -7.30
C SER A 149 -20.89 1.65 -6.33
N ASP A 150 -21.82 0.73 -6.54
CA ASP A 150 -23.01 0.47 -5.73
C ASP A 150 -22.80 -0.59 -4.64
N SER A 151 -21.56 -1.06 -4.48
CA SER A 151 -21.21 -2.05 -3.46
C SER A 151 -21.54 -1.59 -2.03
N GLN A 152 -21.97 -2.54 -1.20
CA GLN A 152 -22.26 -2.33 0.23
C GLN A 152 -21.00 -2.08 1.07
N VAL A 153 -19.82 -2.42 0.53
CA VAL A 153 -18.52 -2.24 1.17
C VAL A 153 -17.65 -1.29 0.32
N PRO A 154 -16.60 -0.68 0.88
CA PRO A 154 -15.63 0.07 0.08
C PRO A 154 -15.10 -0.78 -1.07
N ARG A 155 -14.96 -0.18 -2.26
CA ARG A 155 -14.76 -0.89 -3.53
C ARG A 155 -13.53 -1.81 -3.55
N GLN A 156 -12.49 -1.46 -2.82
CA GLN A 156 -11.25 -2.21 -2.67
C GLN A 156 -11.32 -3.36 -1.65
N ARG A 157 -12.46 -3.57 -0.96
CA ARG A 157 -12.62 -4.54 0.14
C ARG A 157 -13.53 -5.73 -0.23
N GLY A 158 -13.56 -6.08 -1.52
CA GLY A 158 -14.26 -7.29 -1.98
C GLY A 158 -13.59 -8.59 -1.55
N ALA A 159 -14.36 -9.67 -1.53
CA ALA A 159 -13.88 -10.99 -1.12
C ALA A 159 -12.71 -11.47 -2.00
N MET A 160 -11.80 -12.24 -1.40
CA MET A 160 -10.67 -12.84 -2.12
C MET A 160 -11.15 -13.91 -3.11
N GLN A 161 -10.60 -13.90 -4.32
CA GLN A 161 -10.97 -14.79 -5.43
C GLN A 161 -10.07 -16.04 -5.44
N TRP A 162 -10.49 -17.12 -4.78
CA TRP A 162 -9.70 -18.35 -4.67
C TRP A 162 -9.89 -19.28 -5.88
N ALA A 163 -11.12 -19.46 -6.36
CA ALA A 163 -11.45 -20.48 -7.36
C ALA A 163 -12.64 -20.07 -8.24
N ASP A 164 -12.86 -20.79 -9.36
CA ASP A 164 -14.12 -20.74 -10.13
C ASP A 164 -15.21 -21.56 -9.42
N ALA A 165 -15.52 -21.15 -8.19
CA ALA A 165 -16.54 -21.75 -7.32
C ALA A 165 -17.52 -20.68 -6.83
N TYR A 166 -18.59 -21.11 -6.15
CA TYR A 166 -19.54 -20.19 -5.52
C TYR A 166 -18.82 -19.17 -4.62
N GLU A 167 -19.17 -17.89 -4.76
CA GLU A 167 -18.51 -16.75 -4.08
C GLU A 167 -16.97 -16.78 -4.21
N GLY A 168 -16.45 -17.23 -5.36
CA GLY A 168 -15.03 -17.36 -5.64
C GLY A 168 -14.28 -18.29 -4.69
N GLY A 169 -14.97 -19.22 -4.03
CA GLY A 169 -14.40 -20.08 -3.00
C GLY A 169 -14.13 -19.39 -1.66
N PHE A 170 -14.57 -18.14 -1.47
CA PHE A 170 -14.41 -17.41 -0.21
C PHE A 170 -15.30 -17.96 0.92
N THR A 171 -16.53 -18.34 0.59
CA THR A 171 -17.51 -18.83 1.57
C THR A 171 -18.45 -19.85 0.95
N SER A 172 -18.97 -20.75 1.78
CA SER A 172 -20.06 -21.68 1.44
C SER A 172 -21.41 -21.25 2.05
N ALA A 173 -21.46 -20.09 2.71
CA ALA A 173 -22.68 -19.58 3.32
C ALA A 173 -23.64 -19.04 2.24
N GLU A 174 -24.94 -19.27 2.41
CA GLU A 174 -25.97 -18.82 1.46
C GLU A 174 -26.07 -17.29 1.34
N GLN A 175 -25.58 -16.56 2.35
CA GLN A 175 -25.56 -15.10 2.37
C GLN A 175 -24.16 -14.60 2.75
N SER A 176 -23.44 -14.05 1.76
CA SER A 176 -22.19 -13.34 1.99
C SER A 176 -22.45 -11.87 2.35
N GLN A 177 -21.78 -11.36 3.39
CA GLN A 177 -21.77 -9.93 3.71
C GLN A 177 -20.70 -9.16 2.93
N VAL A 178 -19.74 -9.88 2.34
CA VAL A 178 -18.65 -9.29 1.56
C VAL A 178 -18.88 -9.66 0.11
N PRO A 179 -19.23 -8.69 -0.75
CA PRO A 179 -19.42 -8.98 -2.17
C PRO A 179 -18.11 -9.37 -2.84
N ILE A 180 -18.22 -10.20 -3.87
CA ILE A 180 -17.13 -10.59 -4.75
C ILE A 180 -17.28 -9.89 -6.10
N ASN A 181 -16.16 -9.67 -6.79
CA ASN A 181 -16.17 -9.10 -8.13
C ASN A 181 -16.62 -10.16 -9.16
N GLU A 182 -17.41 -9.78 -10.15
CA GLU A 182 -18.02 -10.68 -11.15
C GLU A 182 -16.99 -11.46 -12.00
N ASP A 183 -15.77 -10.93 -12.08
CA ASP A 183 -14.67 -11.49 -12.88
C ASP A 183 -13.91 -12.65 -12.19
N TYR A 184 -14.34 -13.08 -11.00
CA TYR A 184 -13.66 -14.12 -10.20
C TYR A 184 -13.46 -15.44 -10.93
N LYS A 185 -14.25 -15.73 -11.98
CA LYS A 185 -14.10 -16.95 -12.78
C LYS A 185 -12.86 -16.92 -13.67
N GLN A 186 -12.48 -15.73 -14.11
CA GLN A 186 -11.33 -15.52 -15.00
C GLN A 186 -10.08 -15.15 -14.20
N TYR A 187 -10.25 -14.35 -13.15
CA TYR A 187 -9.18 -13.90 -12.28
C TYR A 187 -9.40 -14.51 -10.90
N ASN A 188 -8.65 -15.57 -10.60
CA ASN A 188 -8.63 -16.19 -9.30
C ASN A 188 -7.27 -16.88 -9.10
N TRP A 189 -7.05 -17.31 -7.87
CA TRP A 189 -5.83 -18.03 -7.49
C TRP A 189 -5.63 -19.32 -8.30
N GLU A 190 -6.63 -20.19 -8.42
CA GLU A 190 -6.50 -21.48 -9.14
C GLU A 190 -6.08 -21.33 -10.61
N VAL A 191 -6.63 -20.34 -11.31
CA VAL A 191 -6.30 -20.06 -12.71
C VAL A 191 -4.91 -19.41 -12.82
N SER A 192 -4.56 -18.50 -11.91
CA SER A 192 -3.33 -17.72 -11.97
C SER A 192 -2.07 -18.53 -11.63
N VAL A 193 -2.18 -19.59 -10.83
CA VAL A 193 -1.06 -20.48 -10.46
C VAL A 193 -0.50 -21.26 -11.66
N ILE A 194 -1.21 -21.33 -12.78
CA ILE A 194 -0.79 -22.09 -13.97
C ILE A 194 0.25 -21.32 -14.83
N ILE A 195 0.53 -20.04 -14.55
CA ILE A 195 1.48 -19.20 -15.32
C ILE A 195 2.70 -18.80 -14.45
N ALA A 196 3.26 -19.76 -13.71
CA ALA A 196 4.59 -19.64 -13.08
C ALA A 196 5.45 -20.86 -13.41
#